data_AF-A0A2H0CC49-F1
#
_entry.id   AF-A0A2H0CC49-F1
#
_cell.length_a   1.000
_cell.length_b   1.000
_cell.length_c   1.000
_cell.angle_alpha   90.00
_cell.angle_beta   90.00
_cell.angle_gamma   90.00
#
_symmetry.space_group_name_H-M   'P 1'
#
loop_
_entity.id
_entity.type
_entity.pdbx_description
1 polymer ?
#
loop_
_entity_poly.entity_id
_entity_poly.type
_entity_poly.pdbx_seq_one_letter_code
_entity_poly.pdbx_strand_id
1 'polypeptide(L)'
;MHKYDEQILIGARVPVTLKEKLSKYCVTNGVKINYFVAQAIKEKLEDIKEDNHDIAIAEGRLKNPEFISQSGLSKHLSRRKIKY
;
A
#
# COMPACT_ATOMS: atom_id res chain seq x y z
N MET A 1 -10.06 -26.66 -5.33
CA MET A 1 -11.26 -25.98 -4.80
C MET A 1 -10.75 -24.99 -3.75
N HIS A 2 -10.69 -23.69 -4.07
CA HIS A 2 -10.24 -22.69 -3.10
C HIS A 2 -11.39 -22.47 -2.09
N LYS A 3 -11.17 -22.81 -0.82
CA LYS A 3 -12.13 -22.58 0.25
C LYS A 3 -12.07 -21.11 0.66
N TYR A 4 -12.81 -20.26 -0.04
CA TYR A 4 -12.85 -18.82 0.24
C TYR A 4 -13.58 -18.45 1.54
N ASP A 5 -14.25 -19.40 2.19
CA ASP A 5 -15.01 -19.20 3.43
C ASP A 5 -14.36 -19.79 4.70
N GLU A 6 -13.15 -20.35 4.60
CA GLU A 6 -12.46 -20.85 5.79
C GLU A 6 -11.81 -19.70 6.57
N GLN A 7 -12.38 -19.40 7.73
CA GLN A 7 -11.80 -18.47 8.68
C GLN A 7 -10.83 -19.20 9.61
N ILE A 8 -9.63 -18.65 9.77
CA ILE A 8 -8.60 -19.15 10.68
C ILE A 8 -8.47 -18.18 11.85
N LEU A 9 -8.41 -18.72 13.07
CA LEU A 9 -8.15 -17.93 14.27
C LEU A 9 -6.67 -17.53 14.32
N ILE A 10 -6.41 -16.24 14.44
CA ILE A 10 -5.07 -15.68 14.61
C ILE A 10 -5.01 -15.03 15.98
N GLY A 11 -4.09 -15.51 16.82
CA GLY A 11 -3.78 -14.92 18.13
C GLY A 11 -2.55 -14.04 18.05
N ALA A 12 -2.63 -12.82 18.57
CA ALA A 12 -1.49 -11.90 18.66
C ALA A 12 -1.51 -11.16 20.00
N ARG A 13 -0.32 -10.83 20.52
CA ARG A 13 -0.18 -9.91 21.64
C ARG A 13 -0.27 -8.48 21.12
N VAL A 14 -1.14 -7.68 21.72
CA VAL A 14 -1.30 -6.26 21.38
C VAL A 14 -1.17 -5.40 22.64
N PRO A 15 -0.64 -4.17 22.52
CA PRO A 15 -0.64 -3.23 23.64
C PRO A 15 -2.06 -2.99 24.17
N VAL A 16 -2.21 -2.95 25.50
CA VAL A 16 -3.51 -2.74 26.16
C VAL A 16 -4.18 -1.46 25.65
N THR A 17 -3.40 -0.38 25.56
CA THR A 17 -3.87 0.93 25.08
C THR A 17 -4.41 0.88 23.65
N LEU A 18 -3.82 0.04 22.78
CA LEU A 18 -4.29 -0.14 21.41
C LEU A 18 -5.60 -0.93 21.39
N LYS A 19 -5.70 -2.01 22.18
CA LYS A 19 -6.93 -2.80 22.31
C LYS A 19 -8.09 -1.94 22.81
N GLU A 20 -7.84 -1.07 23.78
CA GLU A 20 -8.85 -0.16 24.34
C GLU A 20 -9.37 0.82 23.30
N LYS A 21 -8.46 1.47 22.56
CA LYS A 21 -8.81 2.38 21.45
C LYS A 21 -9.64 1.66 20.38
N LEU A 22 -9.20 0.48 19.95
CA LEU A 22 -9.90 -0.35 18.97
C LEU A 22 -11.30 -0.73 19.47
N SER A 23 -11.39 -1.21 20.71
CA SER A 23 -12.66 -1.63 21.31
C SER A 23 -13.66 -0.47 21.39
N LYS A 24 -13.19 0.71 21.86
CA LYS A 24 -14.02 1.93 21.92
C LYS A 24 -14.52 2.32 20.54
N TYR A 25 -13.64 2.38 19.55
CA TYR A 25 -14.00 2.72 18.17
C TYR A 25 -15.05 1.75 17.60
N CYS A 26 -14.81 0.45 17.72
CA CYS A 26 -15.71 -0.58 17.23
C CYS A 26 -17.11 -0.52 17.87
N VAL A 27 -17.18 -0.33 19.19
CA VAL A 27 -18.46 -0.19 19.90
C VAL A 27 -19.19 1.07 19.46
N THR A 28 -18.51 2.22 19.42
CA THR A 28 -19.13 3.50 19.03
C THR A 28 -19.68 3.48 17.61
N ASN A 29 -19.04 2.75 16.69
CA ASN A 29 -19.42 2.74 15.28
C ASN A 29 -20.19 1.47 14.85
N GLY A 30 -20.52 0.57 15.79
CA GLY A 30 -21.25 -0.66 15.47
C GLY A 30 -20.45 -1.66 14.61
N VAL A 31 -19.12 -1.63 14.67
CA VAL A 31 -18.24 -2.49 13.86
C VAL A 31 -17.74 -3.66 14.70
N LYS A 32 -17.77 -4.88 14.15
CA LYS A 32 -17.16 -6.05 14.82
C LYS A 32 -15.64 -5.96 14.77
N ILE A 33 -14.98 -6.20 15.91
CA ILE A 33 -13.52 -6.13 16.03
C ILE A 33 -12.82 -7.07 15.03
N ASN A 34 -13.32 -8.30 14.86
CA ASN A 34 -12.73 -9.26 13.93
C ASN A 34 -12.78 -8.78 12.47
N TYR A 35 -13.90 -8.17 12.04
CA TYR A 35 -14.04 -7.57 10.72
C TYR A 35 -13.06 -6.41 10.54
N PHE A 36 -12.99 -5.51 11.53
CA PHE A 36 -12.05 -4.38 11.49
C PHE A 36 -10.61 -4.85 11.34
N VAL A 37 -10.18 -5.81 12.17
CA VAL A 37 -8.81 -6.33 12.15
C VAL A 37 -8.51 -7.05 10.83
N ALA A 38 -9.43 -7.86 10.32
CA ALA A 38 -9.25 -8.54 9.04
C ALA A 38 -9.10 -7.54 7.89
N GLN A 39 -9.92 -6.49 7.86
CA GLN A 39 -9.84 -5.44 6.86
C GLN A 39 -8.54 -4.63 6.97
N ALA A 40 -8.13 -4.26 8.19
CA ALA A 40 -6.87 -3.55 8.41
C ALA A 40 -5.64 -4.38 8.00
N ILE A 41 -5.66 -5.71 8.23
CA ILE A 41 -4.60 -6.60 7.75
C ILE A 41 -4.57 -6.64 6.23
N LYS A 42 -5.74 -6.76 5.58
CA LYS A 42 -5.84 -6.78 4.11
C LYS A 42 -5.28 -5.50 3.51
N GLU A 43 -5.73 -4.34 3.98
CA GLU A 43 -5.26 -3.02 3.54
C GLU A 43 -3.74 -2.91 3.71
N LYS A 44 -3.22 -3.32 4.88
CA LYS A 44 -1.77 -3.24 5.13
C LYS A 44 -0.95 -4.13 4.20
N LEU A 45 -1.47 -5.30 3.80
CA LEU A 45 -0.81 -6.17 2.83
C LEU A 45 -0.83 -5.60 1.42
N GLU A 46 -1.89 -4.89 1.04
CA GLU A 46 -1.99 -4.18 -0.24
C GLU A 46 -0.98 -3.02 -0.28
N ASP A 47 -0.89 -2.20 0.77
CA ASP A 47 0.12 -1.14 0.87
C ASP A 47 1.54 -1.68 0.72
N ILE A 48 1.88 -2.75 1.45
CA ILE A 48 3.22 -3.38 1.38
C ILE A 48 3.52 -3.87 -0.05
N LYS A 49 2.51 -4.36 -0.77
CA LYS A 49 2.68 -4.82 -2.15
C LYS A 49 2.97 -3.66 -3.09
N GLU A 50 2.25 -2.54 -2.94
CA GLU A 50 2.48 -1.31 -3.71
C GLU A 50 3.87 -0.74 -3.43
N ASP A 51 4.25 -0.60 -2.16
CA ASP A 51 5.57 -0.13 -1.74
C ASP A 51 6.69 -0.97 -2.36
N ASN A 52 6.58 -2.30 -2.29
CA ASN A 52 7.58 -3.21 -2.86
C ASN A 52 7.67 -3.09 -4.39
N HIS A 53 6.54 -2.87 -5.06
CA HIS A 53 6.50 -2.68 -6.51
C HIS A 53 7.17 -1.37 -6.91
N ASP A 54 6.91 -0.28 -6.19
CA ASP A 54 7.51 1.02 -6.44
C ASP A 54 9.03 1.01 -6.19
N ILE A 55 9.47 0.35 -5.11
CA ILE A 55 10.89 0.11 -4.84
C ILE A 55 11.53 -0.65 -6.00
N ALA A 56 10.91 -1.74 -6.45
CA ALA A 56 11.44 -2.54 -7.56
C ALA A 56 11.54 -1.74 -8.87
N ILE A 57 10.57 -0.86 -9.17
CA ILE A 57 10.63 0.05 -10.31
C ILE A 57 11.78 1.04 -10.16
N ALA A 58 11.93 1.66 -8.98
CA ALA A 58 12.98 2.63 -8.72
C ALA A 58 14.38 1.99 -8.85
N GLU A 59 14.58 0.81 -8.25
CA GLU A 59 15.81 0.04 -8.39
C GLU A 59 16.08 -0.36 -9.84
N GLY A 60 15.05 -0.76 -10.59
CA GLY A 60 15.16 -1.07 -12.01
C GLY A 60 15.63 0.13 -12.84
N ARG A 61 15.09 1.32 -12.57
CA ARG A 61 15.52 2.57 -13.22
C ARG A 61 16.96 2.96 -12.87
N LEU A 62 17.39 2.70 -11.64
CA LEU A 62 18.75 2.98 -11.19
C LEU A 62 19.80 2.05 -11.80
N LYS A 63 19.44 0.81 -12.17
CA LYS A 63 20.37 -0.14 -12.81
C LYS A 63 20.83 0.33 -14.20
N ASN A 64 19.94 0.95 -14.98
CA ASN A 64 20.23 1.48 -16.32
C ASN A 64 19.65 2.89 -16.47
N PRO A 65 20.29 3.91 -15.90
CA PRO A 65 19.76 5.26 -15.97
C PRO A 65 19.99 5.87 -17.36
N GLU A 66 18.91 6.20 -18.06
CA GLU A 66 18.95 7.02 -19.26
C GLU A 66 18.95 8.50 -18.88
N PHE A 67 20.09 9.16 -19.03
CA PHE A 67 20.20 10.60 -18.86
C PHE A 67 20.03 11.29 -20.21
N ILE A 68 19.22 12.35 -20.24
CA ILE A 68 19.12 13.23 -21.40
C ILE A 68 19.60 14.63 -20.99
N SER A 69 20.24 15.33 -21.92
CA SER A 69 20.57 16.73 -21.71
C SER A 69 19.29 17.58 -21.63
N GLN A 70 19.39 18.75 -21.02
CA GLN A 70 18.27 19.70 -20.94
C GLN A 70 17.77 20.12 -22.33
N SER A 71 18.67 20.26 -23.32
CA SER A 71 18.31 20.52 -24.71
C SER A 71 17.58 19.34 -25.37
N GLY A 72 17.99 18.10 -25.04
CA GLY A 72 17.30 16.89 -25.46
C GLY A 72 15.88 16.79 -24.87
N LEU A 73 15.72 17.12 -23.59
CA LEU A 73 14.42 17.18 -22.91
C LEU A 73 13.48 18.20 -23.56
N SER A 74 13.98 19.43 -23.76
CA SER A 74 13.22 20.50 -24.40
C SER A 74 12.70 20.06 -25.78
N LYS A 75 13.57 19.46 -26.61
CA LYS A 75 13.19 18.92 -27.93
C LYS A 75 12.14 17.80 -27.83
N HIS A 76 12.25 16.91 -26.86
CA HIS A 76 11.27 15.83 -26.63
C HIS A 76 9.89 16.40 -26.27
N LEU A 77 9.84 17.37 -25.35
CA LEU A 77 8.60 18.01 -24.91
C LEU A 77 7.94 18.82 -26.01
N SER A 78 8.71 19.61 -26.78
CA SER A 78 8.19 20.39 -27.90
C SER A 78 7.54 19.52 -28.98
N ARG A 79 8.13 18.33 -29.28
CA ARG A 79 7.54 17.36 -30.22
C ARG A 79 6.17 16.84 -29.76
N ARG A 80 5.95 16.77 -28.45
CA ARG A 80 4.69 16.32 -27.84
C ARG A 80 3.67 17.46 -27.61
N LYS A 81 4.00 18.69 -28.03
CA LYS A 81 3.17 19.90 -27.80
C LYS A 81 2.86 20.17 -26.31
N ILE A 82 3.71 19.67 -25.42
CA ILE A 82 3.60 19.94 -23.98
C ILE A 82 4.37 21.25 -23.74
N LYS A 83 3.66 22.29 -23.30
CA LYS A 83 4.27 23.56 -22.87
C LYS A 83 4.68 23.44 -21.40
N TYR A 84 5.91 23.85 -21.11
CA TYR A 84 6.47 24.01 -19.77
C TYR A 84 6.85 25.47 -19.59
#